data_AF-A0A812LYR9-F1
#
_entry.id   AF-A0A812LYR9-F1
#
_cell.length_a   1.000
_cell.length_b   1.000
_cell.length_c   1.000
_cell.angle_alpha   90.00
_cell.angle_beta   90.00
_cell.angle_gamma   90.00
#
_symmetry.space_group_name_H-M   'P 1'
#
loop_
_entity.id
_entity.type
_entity.pdbx_description
1 polymer ?
#
loop_
_entity_poly.entity_id
_entity_poly.type
_entity_poly.pdbx_seq_one_letter_code
_entity_poly.pdbx_strand_id
1 'polypeptide(L)'
;MNARQLFESLDPGQLGYLTLDSLRLVRGRLAFCDYRELVKSELGDFNQTLRAADVNGDLQVTPAEFVQQALPFCITEAEALDLHGQMDFLNQGFVDLFPMVPARTGREQKIKYWTV
;
A
#
# COMPACT_ATOMS: atom_id res chain seq x y z
N MET A 1 2.39 30.99 3.54
CA MET A 1 1.29 30.34 4.28
C MET A 1 1.91 29.62 5.48
N ASN A 2 1.39 29.83 6.70
CA ASN A 2 1.87 29.11 7.89
C ASN A 2 0.89 27.99 8.30
N ALA A 3 1.31 27.10 9.19
CA ALA A 3 0.52 25.92 9.59
C ALA A 3 -0.86 26.28 10.16
N ARG A 4 -0.98 27.42 10.85
CA ARG A 4 -2.26 27.89 11.41
C ARG A 4 -3.22 28.36 10.32
N GLN A 5 -2.75 29.17 9.39
CA GLN A 5 -3.55 29.64 8.25
C GLN A 5 -4.01 28.48 7.37
N LEU A 6 -3.18 27.44 7.24
CA LEU A 6 -3.51 26.21 6.54
C LEU A 6 -4.62 25.44 7.24
N PHE A 7 -4.52 25.27 8.56
CA PHE A 7 -5.56 24.64 9.36
C PHE A 7 -6.89 25.39 9.25
N GLU A 8 -6.88 26.71 9.43
CA GLU A 8 -8.06 27.57 9.29
C GLU A 8 -8.68 27.49 7.89
N SER A 9 -7.87 27.31 6.83
CA SER A 9 -8.39 27.12 5.46
C SER A 9 -9.02 25.73 5.21
N LEU A 10 -8.60 24.72 5.97
CA LEU A 10 -9.09 23.34 5.87
C LEU A 10 -10.26 23.04 6.83
N ASP A 11 -10.48 23.91 7.81
CA ASP A 11 -11.57 23.87 8.77
C ASP A 11 -12.51 25.08 8.60
N PRO A 12 -13.22 25.20 7.45
CA PRO A 12 -14.13 26.33 7.22
C PRO A 12 -15.30 26.38 8.22
N GLY A 13 -15.56 25.28 8.93
CA GLY A 13 -16.57 25.18 9.99
C GLY A 13 -16.07 25.53 11.39
N GLN A 14 -14.76 25.77 11.58
CA GLN A 14 -14.11 25.96 12.88
C GLN A 14 -14.46 24.85 13.89
N LEU A 15 -14.52 23.62 13.41
CA LEU A 15 -14.82 22.43 14.20
C LEU A 15 -13.68 22.07 15.16
N GLY A 16 -12.47 22.60 14.92
CA GLY A 16 -11.29 22.38 15.75
C GLY A 16 -10.59 21.05 15.47
N TYR A 17 -11.00 20.33 14.43
CA TYR A 17 -10.37 19.11 13.95
C TYR A 17 -10.46 19.03 12.42
N LEU A 18 -9.51 18.31 11.81
CA LEU A 18 -9.53 18.00 10.37
C LEU A 18 -9.91 16.54 10.17
N THR A 19 -10.69 16.28 9.12
CA THR A 19 -10.95 14.92 8.67
C THR A 19 -9.83 14.44 7.75
N LEU A 20 -9.73 13.12 7.55
CA LEU A 20 -8.77 12.55 6.61
C LEU A 20 -8.95 13.14 5.20
N ASP A 21 -10.20 13.39 4.80
CA ASP A 21 -10.56 14.02 3.53
C ASP A 21 -10.09 15.47 3.41
N SER A 22 -10.21 16.25 4.50
CA SER A 22 -9.69 17.62 4.58
C SER A 22 -8.16 17.68 4.43
N LEU A 23 -7.46 16.66 4.97
CA LEU A 23 -6.01 16.53 4.86
C LEU A 23 -5.54 16.13 3.45
N ARG A 24 -6.35 15.39 2.69
CA ARG A 24 -6.06 15.01 1.29
C ARG A 24 -5.91 16.25 0.37
N LEU A 25 -6.61 17.36 0.67
CA LEU A 25 -6.60 18.59 -0.14
C LEU A 25 -5.32 19.44 -0.01
N VAL A 26 -4.47 19.18 0.99
CA VAL A 26 -3.31 20.03 1.32
C VAL A 26 -1.98 19.29 1.26
N ARG A 27 -1.99 18.00 0.94
CA ARG A 27 -0.77 17.23 0.91
C ARG A 27 0.15 17.67 -0.23
N GLY A 28 1.42 17.90 0.12
CA GLY A 28 2.53 17.78 -0.82
C GLY A 28 2.78 16.31 -1.13
N ARG A 29 3.95 15.98 -1.70
CA ARG A 29 4.32 14.60 -2.09
C ARG A 29 4.00 13.59 -0.98
N LEU A 30 3.13 12.62 -1.29
CA LEU A 30 2.68 11.61 -0.33
C LEU A 30 3.84 10.73 0.14
N ALA A 31 4.11 10.73 1.45
CA ALA A 31 5.12 9.82 2.01
C ALA A 31 4.58 8.39 2.07
N PHE A 32 5.47 7.41 1.93
CA PHE A 32 5.11 5.99 1.99
C PHE A 32 4.43 5.58 3.31
N CYS A 33 4.87 6.15 4.44
CA CYS A 33 4.24 5.89 5.74
C CYS A 33 2.79 6.39 5.80
N ASP A 34 2.54 7.54 5.16
CA ASP A 34 1.20 8.14 5.08
C ASP A 34 0.27 7.32 4.18
N TYR A 35 0.80 6.79 3.07
CA TYR A 35 0.07 5.86 2.21
C TYR A 35 -0.36 4.61 2.98
N ARG A 36 0.56 4.02 3.75
CA ARG A 36 0.27 2.80 4.52
C ARG A 36 -0.86 3.02 5.52
N GLU A 37 -0.83 4.12 6.28
CA GLU A 37 -1.90 4.39 7.24
C GLU A 37 -3.24 4.74 6.55
N LEU A 38 -3.18 5.37 5.37
CA LEU A 38 -4.37 5.71 4.57
C LEU A 38 -5.14 4.47 4.11
N VAL A 39 -4.42 3.47 3.61
CA VAL A 39 -5.05 2.25 3.07
C VAL A 39 -5.32 1.20 4.13
N LYS A 40 -4.70 1.30 5.31
CA LYS A 40 -4.80 0.31 6.39
C LYS A 40 -6.22 0.04 6.86
N SER A 41 -7.09 1.06 6.89
CA SER A 41 -8.48 0.89 7.31
C SER A 41 -9.29 0.03 6.34
N GLU A 42 -8.93 0.01 5.05
CA GLU A 42 -9.69 -0.71 4.02
C GLU A 42 -9.02 -2.00 3.55
N LEU A 43 -7.71 -1.96 3.34
CA LEU A 43 -6.92 -3.07 2.79
C LEU A 43 -6.15 -3.85 3.87
N GLY A 44 -6.16 -3.36 5.12
CA GLY A 44 -5.50 -3.99 6.24
C GLY A 44 -3.99 -3.76 6.26
N ASP A 45 -3.23 -4.72 6.78
CA ASP A 45 -1.79 -4.58 6.92
C ASP A 45 -1.08 -4.47 5.56
N PHE A 46 0.18 -4.01 5.57
CA PHE A 46 0.96 -3.79 4.34
C PHE A 46 1.02 -5.02 3.42
N ASN A 47 1.19 -6.22 3.98
CA ASN A 47 1.20 -7.45 3.19
C ASN A 47 -0.16 -7.75 2.54
N GLN A 48 -1.26 -7.39 3.21
CA GLN A 48 -2.62 -7.54 2.66
C GLN A 48 -2.86 -6.50 1.57
N THR A 49 -2.40 -5.28 1.79
CA THR A 49 -2.44 -4.17 0.82
C THR A 49 -1.70 -4.53 -0.47
N LEU A 50 -0.51 -5.13 -0.39
CA LEU A 50 0.23 -5.54 -1.58
C LEU A 50 -0.43 -6.74 -2.29
N ARG A 51 -0.98 -7.69 -1.53
CA ARG A 51 -1.76 -8.80 -2.11
C ARG A 51 -3.06 -8.34 -2.76
N ALA A 52 -3.67 -7.28 -2.25
CA ALA A 52 -4.84 -6.67 -2.87
C ALA A 52 -4.48 -5.97 -4.20
N ALA A 53 -3.23 -5.49 -4.33
CA ALA A 53 -2.75 -4.86 -5.55
C ALA A 53 -2.45 -5.89 -6.65
N ASP A 54 -2.02 -7.10 -6.27
CA ASP A 54 -1.81 -8.23 -7.17
C ASP A 54 -3.14 -8.80 -7.68
N VAL A 55 -3.74 -8.13 -8.67
CA VAL A 55 -5.04 -8.49 -9.26
C VAL A 55 -4.93 -9.77 -10.10
N ASN A 56 -3.78 -9.99 -10.75
CA ASN A 56 -3.58 -11.10 -11.67
C ASN A 56 -3.17 -12.41 -10.93
N GLY A 57 -2.69 -12.30 -9.69
CA GLY A 57 -2.30 -13.41 -8.81
C GLY A 57 -0.94 -14.04 -9.13
N ASP A 58 -0.04 -13.32 -9.81
CA ASP A 58 1.29 -13.78 -10.22
C ASP A 58 2.38 -13.51 -9.18
N LEU A 59 1.98 -13.00 -8.00
CA LEU A 59 2.84 -12.61 -6.89
C LEU A 59 3.80 -11.46 -7.22
N GLN A 60 3.52 -10.67 -8.25
CA GLN A 60 4.30 -9.50 -8.64
C GLN A 60 3.38 -8.29 -8.77
N VAL A 61 3.60 -7.26 -7.97
CA VAL A 61 2.83 -6.02 -8.10
C VAL A 61 3.52 -5.12 -9.11
N THR A 62 2.92 -4.99 -10.28
CA THR A 62 3.38 -4.06 -11.33
C THR A 62 2.97 -2.61 -11.00
N PRO A 63 3.61 -1.60 -11.63
CA PRO A 63 3.23 -0.21 -11.43
C PRO A 63 1.77 0.06 -11.81
N ALA A 64 1.27 -0.60 -12.87
CA ALA A 64 -0.10 -0.43 -13.32
C ALA A 64 -1.13 -0.96 -12.31
N GLU A 65 -0.87 -2.13 -11.73
CA GLU A 65 -1.67 -2.71 -10.65
C GLU A 65 -1.69 -1.83 -9.42
N PHE A 66 -0.53 -1.32 -9.03
CA PHE A 66 -0.42 -0.43 -7.88
C PHE A 66 -1.17 0.90 -8.11
N VAL A 67 -1.08 1.47 -9.31
CA VAL A 67 -1.84 2.68 -9.70
C VAL A 67 -3.34 2.42 -9.60
N GLN A 68 -3.83 1.29 -10.12
CA GLN A 68 -5.26 0.94 -10.05
C GLN A 68 -5.76 0.85 -8.60
N GLN A 69 -4.95 0.32 -7.69
CA GLN A 69 -5.27 0.31 -6.26
C GLN A 69 -5.25 1.71 -5.62
N ALA A 70 -4.35 2.60 -6.06
CA ALA A 70 -4.14 3.90 -5.45
C ALA A 70 -5.20 4.94 -5.87
N LEU A 71 -5.75 4.85 -7.09
CA LEU A 71 -6.72 5.80 -7.63
C LEU A 71 -7.97 6.04 -6.74
N PRO A 72 -8.61 5.00 -6.15
CA PRO A 72 -9.73 5.17 -5.22
C PRO A 72 -9.42 6.02 -3.98
N PHE A 73 -8.15 6.11 -3.58
CA PHE A 73 -7.71 6.86 -2.38
C PHE A 73 -7.32 8.31 -2.69
N CYS A 74 -7.72 8.83 -3.86
CA CYS A 74 -7.38 10.17 -4.35
C CYS A 74 -5.88 10.40 -4.54
N ILE A 75 -5.13 9.35 -4.86
CA ILE A 75 -3.70 9.43 -5.15
C ILE A 75 -3.52 9.58 -6.65
N THR A 76 -2.66 10.50 -7.08
CA THR A 76 -2.38 10.69 -8.51
C THR A 76 -1.52 9.55 -9.06
N GLU A 77 -1.62 9.30 -10.36
CA GLU A 77 -0.79 8.28 -11.02
C GLU A 77 0.71 8.53 -10.78
N ALA A 78 1.16 9.78 -10.88
CA ALA A 78 2.56 10.14 -10.64
C ALA A 78 3.03 9.80 -9.20
N GLU A 79 2.19 10.03 -8.20
CA GLU A 79 2.51 9.69 -6.80
C GLU A 79 2.47 8.17 -6.57
N ALA A 80 1.52 7.47 -7.18
CA ALA A 80 1.44 6.03 -7.10
C ALA A 80 2.67 5.36 -7.73
N LEU A 81 3.15 5.86 -8.87
CA LEU A 81 4.39 5.40 -9.51
C LEU A 81 5.63 5.68 -8.63
N ASP A 82 5.67 6.85 -7.99
CA ASP A 82 6.76 7.20 -7.08
C ASP A 82 6.78 6.33 -5.82
N LEU A 83 5.59 6.02 -5.26
CA LEU A 83 5.44 5.08 -4.15
C LEU A 83 5.81 3.66 -4.56
N HIS A 84 5.44 3.24 -5.77
CA HIS A 84 5.85 1.94 -6.33
C HIS A 84 7.37 1.84 -6.44
N GLY A 85 8.03 2.85 -7.00
CA GLY A 85 9.49 2.89 -7.09
C GLY A 85 10.20 2.86 -5.74
N GLN A 86 9.60 3.40 -4.68
CA GLN A 86 10.13 3.29 -3.31
C GLN A 86 10.03 1.86 -2.75
N MET A 87 9.07 1.05 -3.22
CA MET A 87 8.89 -0.34 -2.81
C MET A 87 9.67 -1.33 -3.68
N ASP A 88 9.90 -1.00 -4.94
CA ASP A 88 10.76 -1.76 -5.86
C ASP A 88 12.25 -1.47 -5.58
N PHE A 89 12.72 -1.87 -4.41
CA PHE A 89 14.11 -1.69 -3.99
C PHE A 89 15.12 -2.45 -4.88
N LEU A 90 14.65 -3.44 -5.64
CA LEU A 90 15.45 -4.22 -6.58
C LEU A 90 15.51 -3.59 -7.98
N ASN A 91 14.70 -2.56 -8.25
CA ASN A 91 14.55 -1.91 -9.57
C ASN A 91 14.27 -2.93 -10.68
N GLN A 92 13.45 -3.93 -10.40
CA GLN A 92 13.08 -4.99 -11.34
C GLN A 92 11.82 -4.65 -12.15
N GLY A 93 11.16 -3.53 -11.83
CA GLY A 93 9.92 -3.06 -12.44
C GLY A 93 8.66 -3.62 -11.77
N PHE A 94 8.80 -4.34 -10.65
CA PHE A 94 7.69 -4.92 -9.90
C PHE A 94 8.08 -5.17 -8.43
N VAL A 95 7.09 -5.21 -7.54
CA VAL A 95 7.30 -5.61 -6.15
C VAL A 95 7.05 -7.11 -6.02
N ASP A 96 8.07 -7.86 -5.65
CA ASP A 96 7.97 -9.32 -5.47
C ASP A 96 7.29 -9.67 -4.14
N LEU A 97 6.15 -10.36 -4.22
CA LEU A 97 5.38 -10.84 -3.07
C LEU A 97 5.76 -12.26 -2.65
N PHE A 98 6.59 -12.97 -3.43
CA PHE A 98 7.02 -14.34 -3.11
C PHE A 98 7.61 -14.47 -1.69
N PRO A 99 8.46 -13.54 -1.19
CA PRO A 99 8.97 -13.61 0.18
C PRO A 99 7.89 -13.44 1.26
N MET A 100 6.73 -12.90 0.89
CA MET A 100 5.61 -12.60 1.79
C MET A 100 4.57 -13.73 1.82
N VAL A 101 4.73 -14.78 1.01
CA VAL A 101 3.89 -15.97 1.06
C VAL A 101 4.43 -16.87 2.17
N PRO A 102 3.63 -17.20 3.20
CA PRO A 102 4.07 -18.18 4.19
C PRO A 102 4.39 -19.47 3.44
N ALA A 103 5.60 -20.00 3.66
CA ALA A 103 6.04 -21.24 3.05
C ALA A 103 4.92 -22.28 3.21
N ARG A 104 4.39 -22.78 2.09
CA ARG A 104 3.43 -23.88 2.12
C ARG A 104 4.10 -25.03 2.88
N THR A 105 3.73 -25.22 4.14
CA THR A 105 3.96 -26.46 4.88
C THR A 105 3.15 -27.54 4.19
N GLY A 106 3.74 -28.09 3.13
CA GLY A 106 3.16 -29.08 2.24
C GLY A 106 4.23 -30.03 1.74
N ARG A 107 5.12 -30.46 2.64
CA ARG A 107 5.79 -31.75 2.48
C ARG A 107 5.16 -32.70 3.49
N GLU A 108 4.10 -33.41 3.08
CA GLU A 108 3.85 -34.73 3.65
C GLU A 108 5.10 -35.57 3.32
N GLN A 109 6.07 -35.58 4.22
CA GLN A 109 7.05 -36.66 4.23
C GLN A 109 6.31 -37.90 4.72
N LYS A 110 5.72 -38.66 3.78
CA LYS A 110 5.35 -40.05 4.04
C LYS A 110 6.64 -40.84 4.24
N ILE A 111 7.12 -40.88 5.48
CA ILE A 111 8.18 -41.78 5.92
C ILE A 111 7.60 -43.19 5.80
N LYS A 112 7.92 -43.89 4.71
CA LYS A 112 7.70 -45.33 4.59
C LYS A 112 8.68 -46.02 5.55
N TYR A 113 8.19 -46.43 6.71
CA TYR A 113 8.87 -47.44 7.51
C TYR A 113 8.86 -48.74 6.72
N TRP A 114 10.05 -49.22 6.33
CA TRP A 114 10.23 -50.61 5.93
C TRP A 114 10.38 -51.41 7.22
N THR A 115 9.37 -52.21 7.55
CA THR A 115 9.50 -53.25 8.58
C THR A 115 10.42 -54.34 8.03
N VAL A 116 11.50 -54.61 8.76
CA VAL A 116 12.43 -55.71 8.50
C VAL A 116 11.80 -57.04 8.90
#